data_AF-A0A8B6UYW1-F1
#
_entry.id   AF-A0A8B6UYW1-F1
#
_cell.length_a   1.000
_cell.length_b   1.000
_cell.length_c   1.000
_cell.angle_alpha   90.00
_cell.angle_beta   90.00
_cell.angle_gamma   90.00
#
_symmetry.space_group_name_H-M   'P 1'
#
loop_
_entity.id
_entity.type
_entity.pdbx_description
1 polymer ?
#
loop_
_entity_poly.entity_id
_entity_poly.type
_entity_poly.pdbx_seq_one_letter_code
_entity_poly.pdbx_strand_id
1 'polypeptide(L)'
;MKRISLAVVALTLCIACSTTVQADAASLNEARTFVAQTGLGKKLSSLALLTAKSTSTYATIADKLGNASANSAVSDEINALLPQYQPKWDESLAVAYEKSFSEEELSSLVAQGRASIYASQVKERQVGIGRYMQAHAQPILVALVSDALEATLSKYAQQ
;
A
#
# COMPACT_ATOMS: atom_id res chain seq x y z
N MET A 1 41.29 34.35 -56.02
CA MET A 1 39.95 34.87 -55.70
C MET A 1 39.19 33.80 -54.91
N LYS A 2 38.53 34.21 -53.82
CA LYS A 2 37.70 33.42 -52.88
C LYS A 2 36.68 32.52 -53.61
N ARG A 3 36.28 31.36 -53.08
CA ARG A 3 35.19 31.21 -52.09
C ARG A 3 35.21 29.86 -51.36
N ILE A 4 34.64 29.90 -50.17
CA ILE A 4 34.65 28.96 -49.03
C ILE A 4 33.31 28.19 -49.02
N SER A 5 33.28 27.08 -48.27
CA SER A 5 32.09 26.42 -47.66
C SER A 5 31.42 25.35 -48.54
N LEU A 6 30.95 24.21 -48.01
CA LEU A 6 30.23 24.02 -46.75
C LEU A 6 30.64 22.75 -46.00
N ALA A 7 30.82 22.91 -44.69
CA ALA A 7 30.57 21.89 -43.69
C ALA A 7 29.06 21.56 -43.63
N VAL A 8 28.72 20.38 -43.13
CA VAL A 8 27.97 20.20 -41.87
C VAL A 8 27.42 18.77 -41.81
N VAL A 9 27.89 18.08 -40.77
CA VAL A 9 27.35 16.86 -40.16
C VAL A 9 25.89 17.06 -39.78
N ALA A 10 25.03 16.09 -40.08
CA ALA A 10 23.77 15.93 -39.36
C ALA A 10 23.42 14.44 -39.22
N LEU A 11 24.21 13.76 -38.39
CA LEU A 11 23.69 12.71 -37.53
C LEU A 11 22.70 13.37 -36.56
N THR A 12 21.53 12.76 -36.35
CA THR A 12 20.70 12.76 -35.12
C THR A 12 19.21 12.87 -35.47
N LEU A 13 18.52 11.74 -35.49
CA LEU A 13 17.13 11.71 -35.06
C LEU A 13 16.88 10.38 -34.34
N CYS A 14 17.28 10.35 -33.07
CA CYS A 14 16.95 9.28 -32.16
C CYS A 14 16.18 9.87 -30.97
N ILE A 15 15.07 9.17 -30.66
CA ILE A 15 14.38 9.07 -29.37
C ILE A 15 13.27 10.11 -29.14
N ALA A 16 12.05 9.70 -29.49
CA ALA A 16 10.81 10.23 -28.95
C ALA A 16 9.97 9.06 -28.38
N CYS A 17 10.40 8.46 -27.25
CA CYS A 17 9.63 7.42 -26.54
C CYS A 17 9.84 7.42 -25.01
N SER A 18 10.18 8.55 -24.36
CA SER A 18 10.53 8.55 -22.92
C SER A 18 9.53 9.26 -21.99
N THR A 19 8.43 9.84 -22.50
CA THR A 19 7.54 10.66 -21.66
C THR A 19 6.59 9.86 -20.77
N THR A 20 6.20 8.64 -21.17
CA THR A 20 5.21 7.84 -20.42
C THR A 20 5.77 7.27 -19.11
N VAL A 21 7.01 6.75 -19.13
CA VAL A 21 7.65 6.15 -17.95
C VAL A 21 7.89 7.17 -16.83
N GLN A 22 8.14 8.43 -17.18
CA GLN A 22 8.39 9.49 -16.20
C GLN A 22 7.11 9.95 -15.49
N ALA A 23 5.98 10.01 -16.21
CA ALA A 23 4.68 10.38 -15.65
C ALA A 23 4.16 9.31 -14.68
N ASP A 24 4.24 8.03 -15.05
CA ASP A 24 3.81 6.91 -14.18
C ASP A 24 4.66 6.82 -12.89
N ALA A 25 5.94 7.18 -12.96
CA ALA A 25 6.80 7.23 -11.78
C ALA A 25 6.45 8.40 -10.84
N ALA A 26 6.05 9.56 -11.41
CA ALA A 26 5.65 10.73 -10.64
C ALA A 26 4.31 10.52 -9.93
N SER A 27 3.30 10.02 -10.65
CA SER A 27 1.98 9.70 -10.09
C SER A 27 2.07 8.69 -8.94
N LEU A 28 2.88 7.64 -9.09
CA LEU A 28 3.07 6.64 -8.05
C LEU A 28 3.79 7.22 -6.82
N ASN A 29 4.75 8.13 -7.00
CA ASN A 29 5.41 8.80 -5.88
C ASN A 29 4.46 9.73 -5.11
N GLU A 30 3.58 10.44 -5.81
CA GLU A 30 2.52 11.23 -5.17
C GLU A 30 1.53 10.35 -4.42
N ALA A 31 1.15 9.20 -4.99
CA ALA A 31 0.29 8.23 -4.31
C ALA A 31 0.95 7.66 -3.04
N ARG A 32 2.25 7.33 -3.08
CA ARG A 32 3.01 6.91 -1.88
C ARG A 32 3.01 8.00 -0.81
N THR A 33 3.27 9.24 -1.22
CA THR A 33 3.26 10.40 -0.32
C THR A 33 1.90 10.60 0.32
N PHE A 34 0.84 10.50 -0.48
CA PHE A 34 -0.54 10.59 0.00
C PHE A 34 -0.88 9.50 1.02
N VAL A 35 -0.54 8.23 0.73
CA VAL A 35 -0.77 7.10 1.65
C VAL A 35 -0.03 7.29 2.97
N ALA A 36 1.22 7.74 2.92
CA ALA A 36 2.02 8.00 4.11
C ALA A 36 1.45 9.14 4.97
N GLN A 37 1.09 10.27 4.36
CA GLN A 37 0.56 11.44 5.07
C GLN A 37 -0.82 11.18 5.70
N THR A 38 -1.69 10.46 4.99
CA THR A 38 -3.05 10.16 5.46
C THR A 38 -3.10 9.01 6.45
N GLY A 39 -2.05 8.18 6.52
CA GLY A 39 -1.99 7.01 7.40
C GLY A 39 -3.01 5.94 7.03
N LEU A 40 -3.43 5.87 5.76
CA LEU A 40 -4.39 4.86 5.27
C LEU A 40 -3.91 3.42 5.53
N GLY A 41 -2.59 3.21 5.50
CA GLY A 41 -1.94 1.95 5.82
C GLY A 41 -2.14 1.47 7.26
N LYS A 42 -2.36 2.37 8.21
CA LYS A 42 -2.40 2.07 9.66
C LYS A 42 -3.55 1.15 10.06
N LYS A 43 -4.53 0.93 9.17
CA LYS A 43 -5.64 0.00 9.39
C LYS A 43 -5.23 -1.48 9.23
N LEU A 44 -4.03 -1.78 8.74
CA LEU A 44 -3.59 -3.16 8.54
C LEU A 44 -3.67 -4.00 9.82
N SER A 45 -3.19 -3.49 10.96
CA SER A 45 -3.20 -4.24 12.22
C SER A 45 -4.61 -4.60 12.70
N SER A 46 -5.55 -3.65 12.61
CA SER A 46 -6.94 -3.89 13.03
C SER A 46 -7.68 -4.80 12.05
N LEU A 47 -7.39 -4.71 10.75
CA LEU A 47 -7.89 -5.67 9.75
C LEU A 47 -7.34 -7.07 10.02
N ALA A 48 -6.04 -7.20 10.30
CA ALA A 48 -5.40 -8.47 10.61
C ALA A 48 -6.02 -9.11 11.86
N LEU A 49 -6.23 -8.33 12.93
CA LEU A 49 -6.86 -8.86 14.14
C LEU A 49 -8.31 -9.28 13.89
N LEU A 50 -9.08 -8.49 13.15
CA LEU A 50 -10.46 -8.84 12.79
C LEU A 50 -10.50 -10.14 11.97
N THR A 51 -9.61 -10.28 10.99
CA THR A 51 -9.47 -11.50 10.18
C THR A 51 -9.04 -12.68 11.05
N ALA A 52 -8.05 -12.52 11.92
CA ALA A 52 -7.60 -13.56 12.84
C ALA A 52 -8.74 -14.09 13.71
N LYS A 53 -9.56 -13.21 14.28
CA LYS A 53 -10.73 -13.55 15.12
C LYS A 53 -11.81 -14.37 14.40
N SER A 54 -11.82 -14.36 13.07
CA SER A 54 -12.74 -15.17 12.27
C SER A 54 -12.25 -16.60 11.99
N THR A 55 -11.05 -16.96 12.47
CA THR A 55 -10.44 -18.27 12.23
C THR A 55 -10.68 -19.26 13.37
N SER A 56 -10.68 -20.56 13.04
CA SER A 56 -10.72 -21.65 14.04
C SER A 56 -9.44 -21.69 14.89
N THR A 57 -8.31 -21.29 14.34
CA THR A 57 -7.04 -21.18 15.07
C THR A 57 -7.14 -20.18 16.22
N TYR A 58 -7.74 -19.01 15.99
CA TYR A 58 -8.00 -18.05 17.06
C TYR A 58 -8.94 -18.63 18.12
N ALA A 59 -10.00 -19.34 17.72
CA ALA A 59 -10.89 -19.99 18.67
C ALA A 59 -10.14 -20.98 19.57
N THR A 60 -9.22 -21.77 19.01
CA THR A 60 -8.36 -22.69 19.78
C THR A 60 -7.45 -21.96 20.77
N ILE A 61 -6.87 -20.83 20.38
CA ILE A 61 -6.07 -19.98 21.29
C ILE A 61 -6.96 -19.41 22.40
N ALA A 62 -8.17 -18.94 22.06
CA ALA A 62 -9.11 -18.37 23.01
C ALA A 62 -9.64 -19.38 24.03
N ASP A 63 -9.86 -20.64 23.62
CA ASP A 63 -10.26 -21.72 24.53
C ASP A 63 -9.18 -22.03 25.57
N LYS A 64 -7.90 -21.87 25.21
CA LYS A 64 -6.75 -22.09 26.11
C LYS A 64 -6.49 -20.92 27.04
N LEU A 65 -6.55 -19.68 26.53
CA LEU A 65 -6.07 -18.49 27.25
C LEU A 65 -7.19 -17.60 27.80
N GLY A 66 -8.42 -17.81 27.35
CA GLY A 66 -9.51 -16.85 27.48
C GLY A 66 -9.45 -15.75 26.42
N ASN A 67 -10.62 -15.18 26.09
CA ASN A 67 -10.78 -14.22 24.99
C ASN A 67 -9.89 -12.96 25.10
N ALA A 68 -9.75 -12.39 26.31
CA ALA A 68 -8.96 -11.18 26.51
C ALA A 68 -7.47 -11.43 26.26
N SER A 69 -6.93 -12.51 26.84
CA SER A 69 -5.54 -12.92 26.68
C SER A 69 -5.22 -13.31 25.23
N ALA A 70 -6.12 -14.05 24.57
CA ALA A 70 -5.96 -14.39 23.15
C ALA A 70 -5.94 -13.15 22.25
N ASN A 71 -6.81 -12.17 22.51
CA ASN A 71 -6.84 -10.93 21.76
C ASN A 71 -5.54 -10.13 21.94
N SER A 72 -5.01 -10.05 23.17
CA SER A 72 -3.72 -9.40 23.43
C SER A 72 -2.58 -10.13 22.73
N ALA A 73 -2.45 -11.44 22.94
CA ALA A 73 -1.35 -12.23 22.41
C ALA A 73 -1.28 -12.17 20.88
N VAL A 74 -2.41 -12.35 20.19
CA VAL A 74 -2.45 -12.26 18.72
C VAL A 74 -2.17 -10.84 18.24
N SER A 75 -2.65 -9.81 18.96
CA SER A 75 -2.35 -8.42 18.62
C SER A 75 -0.86 -8.10 18.75
N ASP A 76 -0.20 -8.65 19.78
CA ASP A 76 1.23 -8.47 20.01
C ASP A 76 2.05 -9.08 18.87
N GLU A 77 1.72 -10.30 18.42
CA GLU A 77 2.38 -10.91 17.25
C GLU A 77 2.10 -10.13 15.95
N ILE A 78 0.86 -9.68 15.72
CA ILE A 78 0.54 -8.83 14.56
C ILE A 78 1.42 -7.59 14.56
N ASN A 79 1.51 -6.89 15.70
CA ASN A 79 2.30 -5.67 15.83
C ASN A 79 3.80 -5.92 15.64
N ALA A 80 4.32 -7.05 16.15
CA ALA A 80 5.70 -7.45 15.96
C ALA A 80 6.04 -7.72 14.49
N LEU A 81 5.08 -8.21 13.70
CA LEU A 81 5.23 -8.52 12.28
C LEU A 81 4.96 -7.32 11.35
N LEU A 82 4.34 -6.23 11.84
CA LEU A 82 4.05 -5.04 11.01
C LEU A 82 5.27 -4.50 10.23
N PRO A 83 6.49 -4.40 10.79
CA PRO A 83 7.64 -3.91 10.03
C PRO A 83 7.92 -4.69 8.73
N GLN A 84 7.56 -5.98 8.67
CA GLN A 84 7.74 -6.83 7.48
C GLN A 84 6.60 -6.68 6.46
N TYR A 85 5.38 -6.45 6.94
CA TYR A 85 4.15 -6.49 6.13
C TYR A 85 3.63 -5.11 5.72
N GLN A 86 3.81 -4.10 6.57
CA GLN A 86 3.32 -2.73 6.35
C GLN A 86 3.85 -2.12 5.05
N PRO A 87 5.15 -2.23 4.70
CA PRO A 87 5.64 -1.64 3.44
C PRO A 87 4.97 -2.22 2.19
N LYS A 88 4.69 -3.53 2.18
CA LYS A 88 4.02 -4.21 1.05
C LYS A 88 2.57 -3.78 0.93
N TRP A 89 1.90 -3.62 2.07
CA TRP A 89 0.53 -3.15 2.15
C TRP A 89 0.40 -1.70 1.69
N ASP A 90 1.29 -0.82 2.16
CA ASP A 90 1.32 0.60 1.81
C ASP A 90 1.63 0.81 0.33
N GLU A 91 2.53 0.01 -0.24
CA GLU A 91 2.80 0.01 -1.68
C GLU A 91 1.57 -0.42 -2.48
N SER A 92 0.84 -1.45 -2.04
CA SER A 92 -0.40 -1.87 -2.70
C SER A 92 -1.49 -0.79 -2.63
N LEU A 93 -1.56 -0.05 -1.53
CA LEU A 93 -2.42 1.13 -1.43
C LEU A 93 -1.97 2.21 -2.41
N ALA A 94 -0.67 2.52 -2.47
CA ALA A 94 -0.16 3.54 -3.39
C ALA A 94 -0.51 3.21 -4.83
N VAL A 95 -0.32 1.96 -5.26
CA VAL A 95 -0.73 1.51 -6.61
C VAL A 95 -2.25 1.62 -6.80
N ALA A 96 -3.06 1.30 -5.80
CA ALA A 96 -4.51 1.45 -5.89
C ALA A 96 -4.93 2.92 -6.09
N TYR A 97 -4.26 3.85 -5.42
CA TYR A 97 -4.49 5.29 -5.56
C TYR A 97 -3.96 5.83 -6.89
N GLU A 98 -2.78 5.42 -7.33
CA GLU A 98 -2.24 5.74 -8.66
C GLU A 98 -3.21 5.34 -9.78
N LYS A 99 -3.85 4.17 -9.68
CA LYS A 99 -4.85 3.73 -10.67
C LYS A 99 -6.18 4.46 -10.59
N SER A 100 -6.46 5.07 -9.45
CA SER A 100 -7.75 5.69 -9.18
C SER A 100 -7.72 7.20 -9.37
N PHE A 101 -6.56 7.85 -9.49
CA PHE A 101 -6.40 9.29 -9.55
C PHE A 101 -5.34 9.69 -10.58
N SER A 102 -5.51 10.86 -11.22
CA SER A 102 -4.45 11.44 -12.03
C SER A 102 -3.32 11.99 -11.14
N GLU A 103 -2.17 12.28 -11.75
CA GLU A 103 -1.05 12.92 -11.06
C GLU A 103 -1.45 14.28 -10.48
N GLU A 104 -2.22 15.09 -11.22
CA GLU A 104 -2.69 16.40 -10.76
C GLU A 104 -3.63 16.29 -9.56
N GLU A 105 -4.53 15.29 -9.58
CA GLU A 105 -5.43 15.02 -8.47
C GLU A 105 -4.65 14.60 -7.23
N LEU A 106 -3.69 13.68 -7.36
CA LEU A 106 -2.83 13.23 -6.26
C LEU A 106 -1.96 14.35 -5.71
N SER A 107 -1.32 15.13 -6.57
CA SER A 107 -0.48 16.26 -6.15
C SER A 107 -1.30 17.32 -5.41
N SER A 108 -2.52 17.61 -5.87
CA SER A 108 -3.43 18.52 -5.14
C SER A 108 -3.85 17.95 -3.78
N LEU A 109 -4.15 16.64 -3.71
CA LEU A 109 -4.49 15.96 -2.46
C LEU A 109 -3.33 15.94 -1.47
N VAL A 110 -2.09 15.75 -1.94
CA VAL A 110 -0.87 15.82 -1.13
C VAL A 110 -0.63 17.24 -0.61
N ALA A 111 -0.74 18.25 -1.49
CA ALA A 111 -0.45 19.63 -1.13
C ALA A 111 -1.52 20.27 -0.22
N GLN A 112 -2.79 19.93 -0.43
CA GLN A 112 -3.92 20.64 0.20
C GLN A 112 -4.73 19.76 1.15
N GLY A 113 -4.53 18.44 1.14
CA GLY A 113 -5.26 17.50 1.98
C GLY A 113 -6.77 17.67 1.84
N ARG A 114 -7.45 17.90 2.98
CA ARG A 114 -8.91 18.10 3.03
C ARG A 114 -9.40 19.37 2.35
N ALA A 115 -8.52 20.35 2.11
CA ALA A 115 -8.87 21.58 1.40
C ALA A 115 -8.80 21.42 -0.13
N SER A 116 -8.25 20.30 -0.63
CA SER A 116 -8.23 20.00 -2.06
C SER A 116 -9.64 19.94 -2.63
N ILE A 117 -9.81 20.49 -3.84
CA ILE A 117 -11.05 20.34 -4.62
C ILE A 117 -11.40 18.88 -4.92
N TYR A 118 -10.42 17.98 -4.83
CA TYR A 118 -10.58 16.53 -5.08
C TYR A 118 -10.82 15.73 -3.78
N ALA A 119 -10.88 16.38 -2.61
CA ALA A 119 -11.04 15.68 -1.34
C ALA A 119 -12.33 14.85 -1.25
N SER A 120 -13.43 15.29 -1.89
CA SER A 120 -14.69 14.53 -1.95
C SER A 120 -14.55 13.26 -2.79
N GLN A 121 -13.74 13.30 -3.85
CA GLN A 121 -13.53 12.16 -4.75
C GLN A 121 -12.79 11.01 -4.07
N VAL A 122 -11.97 11.27 -3.05
CA VAL A 122 -11.34 10.22 -2.23
C VAL A 122 -12.39 9.27 -1.66
N LYS A 123 -13.49 9.82 -1.12
CA LYS A 123 -14.59 9.02 -0.57
C LYS A 123 -15.37 8.31 -1.67
N GLU A 124 -15.60 8.97 -2.80
CA GLU A 124 -16.33 8.41 -3.94
C GLU A 124 -15.58 7.20 -4.56
N ARG A 125 -14.25 7.29 -4.65
CA ARG A 125 -13.39 6.24 -5.24
C ARG A 125 -12.98 5.16 -4.23
N GLN A 126 -13.28 5.33 -2.94
CA GLN A 126 -12.94 4.39 -1.85
C GLN A 126 -13.40 2.95 -2.13
N VAL A 127 -14.58 2.77 -2.74
CA VAL A 127 -15.12 1.44 -3.06
C VAL A 127 -14.29 0.74 -4.14
N GLY A 128 -13.78 1.48 -5.13
CA GLY A 128 -12.90 0.95 -6.16
C GLY A 128 -11.53 0.55 -5.60
N ILE A 129 -10.97 1.43 -4.76
CA ILE A 129 -9.71 1.18 -4.04
C ILE A 129 -9.83 -0.05 -3.14
N GLY A 130 -10.95 -0.19 -2.42
CA GLY A 130 -11.22 -1.37 -1.59
C GLY A 130 -11.27 -2.67 -2.38
N ARG A 131 -11.92 -2.66 -3.56
CA ARG A 131 -11.94 -3.82 -4.48
C ARG A 131 -10.54 -4.17 -5.00
N TYR A 132 -9.74 -3.16 -5.35
CA TYR A 132 -8.35 -3.38 -5.73
C TYR A 132 -7.54 -4.03 -4.60
N MET A 133 -7.64 -3.48 -3.39
CA MET A 133 -6.95 -4.02 -2.21
C MET A 133 -7.37 -5.46 -1.91
N GLN A 134 -8.65 -5.79 -2.06
CA GLN A 134 -9.12 -7.16 -1.91
C GLN A 134 -8.50 -8.09 -2.96
N ALA A 135 -8.40 -7.66 -4.22
CA ALA A 135 -7.83 -8.50 -5.28
C ALA A 135 -6.30 -8.67 -5.19
N HIS A 136 -5.58 -7.64 -4.74
CA HIS A 136 -4.12 -7.58 -4.87
C HIS A 136 -3.36 -7.60 -3.53
N ALA A 137 -3.95 -7.11 -2.45
CA ALA A 137 -3.33 -7.01 -1.14
C ALA A 137 -3.87 -8.02 -0.12
N GLN A 138 -4.98 -8.73 -0.43
CA GLN A 138 -5.49 -9.79 0.44
C GLN A 138 -4.45 -10.87 0.77
N PRO A 139 -3.57 -11.32 -0.14
CA PRO A 139 -2.52 -12.28 0.21
C PRO A 139 -1.55 -11.76 1.29
N ILE A 140 -1.29 -10.45 1.32
CA ILE A 140 -0.44 -9.80 2.34
C ILE A 140 -1.12 -9.88 3.71
N LEU A 141 -2.42 -9.58 3.76
CA LEU A 141 -3.22 -9.68 4.99
C LEU A 141 -3.29 -11.12 5.51
N VAL A 142 -3.55 -12.09 4.62
CA VAL A 142 -3.64 -13.51 4.99
C VAL A 142 -2.31 -14.03 5.53
N ALA A 143 -1.19 -13.66 4.90
CA ALA A 143 0.14 -14.05 5.37
C ALA A 143 0.45 -13.48 6.76
N LEU A 144 0.22 -12.18 6.98
CA LEU A 144 0.38 -11.56 8.30
C LEU A 144 -0.44 -12.26 9.38
N VAL A 145 -1.71 -12.58 9.08
CA VAL A 145 -2.61 -13.27 10.02
C VAL A 145 -2.12 -14.69 10.31
N SER A 146 -1.68 -15.41 9.28
CA SER A 146 -1.21 -16.79 9.42
C SER A 146 0.04 -16.85 10.30
N ASP A 147 1.03 -16.00 10.02
CA ASP A 147 2.27 -15.91 10.79
C ASP A 147 2.00 -15.51 12.25
N ALA A 148 1.09 -14.55 12.48
CA ALA A 148 0.75 -14.12 13.84
C ALA A 148 0.05 -15.23 14.66
N LEU A 149 -0.89 -15.96 14.03
CA LEU A 149 -1.58 -17.07 14.66
C LEU A 149 -0.64 -18.25 14.95
N GLU A 150 0.27 -18.56 14.02
CA GLU A 150 1.29 -19.60 14.18
C GLU A 150 2.27 -19.25 15.30
N ALA A 151 2.78 -18.01 15.32
CA ALA A 151 3.67 -17.53 16.36
C ALA A 151 3.00 -17.58 17.75
N THR A 152 1.72 -17.17 17.81
CA THR A 152 0.94 -17.25 19.04
C THR A 152 0.79 -18.70 19.49
N LEU A 153 0.29 -19.59 18.63
CA LEU A 153 0.12 -21.00 18.97
C LEU A 153 1.42 -21.65 19.44
N SER A 154 2.53 -21.39 18.75
CA SER A 154 3.83 -21.94 19.09
C SER A 154 4.27 -21.56 20.51
N LYS A 155 3.99 -20.31 20.94
CA LYS A 155 4.30 -19.84 22.30
C LYS A 155 3.48 -20.53 23.38
N TYR A 156 2.23 -20.91 23.09
CA TYR A 156 1.30 -21.50 24.06
C TYR A 156 1.10 -23.02 23.90
N ALA A 157 1.67 -23.64 22.89
CA ALA A 157 1.73 -25.09 22.75
C ALA A 157 2.88 -25.72 23.56
N GLN A 158 3.88 -24.92 23.96
CA GLN A 158 5.03 -25.35 24.75
C GLN A 158 4.84 -25.15 26.27
N GLN A 159 3.70 -24.61 26.70
CA GLN A 159 3.33 -24.40 28.10
C GLN A 159 2.35 -25.48 28.56
#